data_AF-A0A3L6JA32-F1
#
_entry.id   AF-A0A3L6JA32-F1
#
_cell.length_a   1.000
_cell.length_b   1.000
_cell.length_c   1.000
_cell.angle_alpha   90.00
_cell.angle_beta   90.00
_cell.angle_gamma   90.00
#
_symmetry.space_group_name_H-M   'P 1'
#
loop_
_entity.id
_entity.type
_entity.pdbx_description
1 polymer ?
#
loop_
_entity_poly.entity_id
_entity_poly.type
_entity_poly.pdbx_seq_one_letter_code
_entity_poly.pdbx_strand_id
1 'polypeptide(L)'
;MSEDQPQSTGEGQRAEERSAPAKRQFNPIGSYFYIIGLTIAAYAMFYAFGYLILIVVMLYFQVSIFREVSFILASFNYGFPRTAAYFNAGHSAIFFGILTLNGYTIVQYGVPLILPEIGGLTLVCPLFIMMALLGCRNIRSMYVPVPPSQP
;
A
#
# COMPACT_ATOMS: atom_id res chain seq x y z
N MET A 1 34.97 39.30 39.12
CA MET A 1 34.03 38.91 40.19
C MET A 1 32.87 39.89 40.11
N SER A 2 31.72 39.58 39.52
CA SER A 2 31.09 38.28 39.29
C SER A 2 30.51 38.17 37.87
N GLU A 3 30.71 37.00 37.28
CA GLU A 3 29.84 36.43 36.24
C GLU A 3 28.46 36.15 36.87
N ASP A 4 27.36 36.34 36.13
CA ASP A 4 26.52 35.20 35.73
C ASP A 4 25.39 35.59 34.74
N GLN A 5 24.98 34.58 33.99
CA GLN A 5 24.25 34.60 32.71
C GLN A 5 22.71 34.74 32.82
N PRO A 6 22.02 35.10 31.73
CA PRO A 6 20.57 35.03 31.64
C PRO A 6 20.06 33.57 31.58
N GLN A 7 19.06 33.26 32.39
CA GLN A 7 18.40 31.96 32.50
C GLN A 7 17.77 31.48 31.18
N SER A 8 18.29 30.34 30.71
CA SER A 8 17.51 29.14 30.35
C SER A 8 16.33 29.32 29.38
N THR A 9 16.67 29.43 28.10
CA THR A 9 15.85 28.94 26.99
C THR A 9 15.72 27.41 27.11
N GLY A 10 14.59 26.87 27.53
CA GLY A 10 14.51 25.43 27.85
C GLY A 10 13.17 24.72 27.77
N GLU A 11 12.06 25.39 27.42
CA GLU A 11 10.74 24.73 27.38
C GLU A 11 10.19 24.52 25.96
N GLY A 12 10.77 25.18 24.94
CA GLY A 12 10.32 25.04 23.55
C GLY A 12 10.88 23.85 22.78
N GLN A 13 11.94 23.20 23.26
CA GLN A 13 12.68 22.18 22.48
C GLN A 13 12.37 20.72 22.86
N ARG A 14 11.57 20.47 23.90
CA ARG A 14 11.29 19.10 24.39
C ARG A 14 10.07 18.42 23.77
N ALA A 15 9.21 19.16 23.08
CA ALA A 15 7.98 18.62 22.49
C ALA A 15 8.13 18.17 21.02
N GLU A 16 9.23 18.55 20.36
CA GLU A 16 9.52 18.22 18.96
C GLU A 16 10.57 17.12 18.78
N GLU A 17 11.01 16.48 19.85
CA GLU A 17 11.62 15.15 19.78
C GLU A 17 10.51 14.09 19.58
N ARG A 18 9.66 14.33 18.56
CA ARG A 18 8.76 13.33 17.96
C ARG A 18 9.65 12.26 17.36
N SER A 19 10.08 11.33 18.22
CA SER A 19 10.79 10.08 17.94
C SER A 19 10.92 9.79 16.44
N ALA A 20 12.08 10.09 15.86
CA ALA A 20 12.35 9.70 14.48
C ALA A 20 12.09 8.18 14.35
N PRO A 21 11.35 7.73 13.33
CA PRO A 21 10.96 6.34 13.23
C PRO A 21 12.20 5.44 13.18
N ALA A 22 12.27 4.45 14.06
CA ALA A 22 13.30 3.43 13.99
C ALA A 22 13.12 2.65 12.66
N LYS A 23 14.08 2.84 11.75
CA LYS A 23 14.10 2.18 10.44
C LYS A 23 14.82 0.83 10.57
N ARG A 24 14.26 -0.23 9.99
CA ARG A 24 14.91 -1.53 9.86
C ARG A 24 15.71 -1.61 8.58
N GLN A 25 16.76 -2.42 8.58
CA GLN A 25 17.46 -2.79 7.35
C GLN A 25 16.49 -3.63 6.49
N PHE A 26 16.11 -3.05 5.36
CA PHE A 26 15.10 -3.59 4.45
C PHE A 26 15.79 -4.24 3.24
N ASN A 27 15.41 -5.47 2.90
CA ASN A 27 15.81 -6.10 1.64
C ASN A 27 14.68 -5.96 0.60
N PRO A 28 14.75 -4.94 -0.28
CA PRO A 28 13.73 -4.73 -1.31
C PRO A 28 13.58 -5.90 -2.27
N ILE A 29 14.69 -6.55 -2.61
CA ILE A 29 14.79 -7.47 -3.75
C ILE A 29 13.85 -8.68 -3.57
N GLY A 30 13.81 -9.25 -2.36
CA GLY A 30 12.93 -10.39 -2.07
C GLY A 30 11.45 -10.06 -2.24
N SER A 31 11.03 -8.87 -1.79
CA SER A 31 9.65 -8.40 -1.95
C SER A 31 9.28 -8.19 -3.42
N TYR A 32 10.21 -7.67 -4.23
CA TYR A 32 10.00 -7.50 -5.67
C TYR A 32 9.82 -8.84 -6.38
N PHE A 33 10.70 -9.83 -6.16
CA PHE A 33 10.57 -11.14 -6.79
C PHE A 33 9.25 -11.84 -6.42
N TYR A 34 8.84 -11.75 -5.15
CA TYR A 34 7.56 -12.29 -4.72
C TYR A 34 6.38 -11.65 -5.45
N ILE A 35 6.35 -10.31 -5.52
CA ILE A 35 5.25 -9.58 -6.17
C ILE A 35 5.23 -9.81 -7.68
N ILE A 36 6.39 -9.86 -8.34
CA ILE A 36 6.52 -10.20 -9.76
C ILE A 36 5.99 -11.62 -10.00
N GLY A 37 6.40 -12.59 -9.19
CA GLY A 37 5.94 -13.98 -9.31
C GLY A 37 4.42 -14.11 -9.19
N LEU A 38 3.81 -13.45 -8.21
CA LEU A 38 2.35 -13.41 -8.07
C LEU A 38 1.66 -12.71 -9.24
N THR A 39 2.25 -11.63 -9.75
CA THR A 39 1.73 -10.90 -10.89
C THR A 39 1.70 -11.79 -12.13
N ILE A 40 2.80 -12.49 -12.42
CA ILE A 40 2.88 -13.46 -13.53
C ILE A 40 1.83 -14.55 -13.35
N ALA A 41 1.69 -15.11 -12.14
CA ALA A 41 0.68 -16.13 -11.86
C ALA A 41 -0.75 -15.61 -12.08
N ALA A 42 -1.05 -14.36 -11.69
CA ALA A 42 -2.34 -13.74 -11.93
C ALA A 42 -2.64 -13.57 -13.43
N TYR A 43 -1.66 -13.11 -14.22
CA TYR A 43 -1.82 -13.00 -15.68
C TYR A 43 -1.91 -14.37 -16.37
N ALA A 44 -1.20 -15.39 -15.88
CA ALA A 44 -1.33 -16.75 -16.38
C ALA A 44 -2.76 -17.29 -16.15
N MET A 45 -3.33 -17.06 -14.96
CA MET A 45 -4.73 -17.41 -14.67
C MET A 45 -5.72 -16.61 -15.52
N PHE A 46 -5.47 -15.31 -15.73
CA PHE A 46 -6.26 -14.50 -16.66
C PHE A 46 -6.24 -15.07 -18.08
N TYR A 47 -5.08 -15.50 -18.58
CA TYR A 47 -4.98 -16.07 -19.92
C TYR A 47 -5.73 -17.40 -20.04
N ALA A 48 -5.73 -18.21 -18.97
CA ALA A 48 -6.42 -19.50 -18.94
C ALA A 48 -7.95 -19.39 -18.75
N PHE A 49 -8.42 -18.41 -17.97
CA PHE A 49 -9.81 -18.37 -17.50
C PHE A 49 -10.54 -17.02 -17.68
N GLY A 50 -9.86 -16.00 -18.20
CA GLY A 50 -10.43 -14.69 -18.50
C GLY A 50 -10.57 -13.74 -17.30
N TYR A 51 -11.34 -12.66 -17.52
CA TYR A 51 -11.48 -11.55 -16.56
C TYR A 51 -12.14 -11.96 -15.24
N LEU A 52 -13.07 -12.92 -15.24
CA LEU A 52 -13.76 -13.34 -14.01
C LEU A 52 -12.78 -13.88 -12.96
N ILE A 53 -11.87 -14.78 -13.37
CA ILE A 53 -10.86 -15.30 -12.45
C ILE A 53 -9.85 -14.22 -12.06
N LEU A 54 -9.46 -13.35 -12.99
CA LEU A 54 -8.56 -12.24 -12.67
C LEU A 54 -9.17 -11.31 -11.59
N ILE A 55 -10.46 -10.99 -11.68
CA ILE A 55 -11.18 -10.20 -10.69
C ILE A 55 -11.17 -10.90 -9.32
N VAL A 56 -11.47 -12.21 -9.26
CA VAL A 56 -11.46 -12.97 -8.01
C VAL A 56 -10.06 -13.01 -7.38
N VAL A 57 -9.03 -13.24 -8.18
CA VAL A 57 -7.64 -13.23 -7.72
C VAL A 57 -7.24 -11.84 -7.20
N MET A 58 -7.62 -10.78 -7.91
CA MET A 58 -7.37 -9.42 -7.45
C MET A 58 -8.18 -9.05 -6.20
N LEU A 59 -9.38 -9.59 -6.03
CA LEU A 59 -10.17 -9.42 -4.81
C LEU A 59 -9.46 -10.05 -3.60
N TYR A 60 -8.88 -11.24 -3.77
CA TYR A 60 -8.05 -11.85 -2.73
C TYR A 60 -6.89 -10.92 -2.32
N PHE A 61 -6.19 -10.34 -3.29
CA PHE A 61 -5.13 -9.37 -2.99
C PHE A 61 -5.67 -8.08 -2.38
N GLN A 62 -6.83 -7.59 -2.80
CA GLN A 62 -7.48 -6.42 -2.22
C GLN A 62 -7.77 -6.63 -0.73
N VAL A 63 -8.29 -7.80 -0.35
CA VAL A 63 -8.49 -8.18 1.05
C VAL A 63 -7.14 -8.24 1.80
N SER A 64 -6.10 -8.79 1.18
CA SER A 64 -4.75 -8.81 1.76
C SER A 64 -4.19 -7.41 1.97
N ILE A 65 -4.41 -6.48 1.04
CA ILE A 65 -3.97 -5.08 1.14
C ILE A 65 -4.67 -4.42 2.32
N PHE A 66 -6.00 -4.54 2.43
CA PHE A 66 -6.74 -3.95 3.53
C PHE A 66 -6.32 -4.51 4.88
N ARG A 67 -6.02 -5.81 4.97
CA ARG A 67 -5.47 -6.41 6.20
C ARG A 67 -4.11 -5.80 6.58
N GLU A 68 -3.20 -5.65 5.63
CA GLU A 68 -1.89 -5.02 5.89
C GLU A 68 -2.06 -3.54 6.28
N VAL A 69 -2.98 -2.82 5.63
CA VAL A 69 -3.28 -1.42 5.97
C VAL A 69 -3.85 -1.30 7.38
N SER A 70 -4.83 -2.13 7.75
CA SER A 70 -5.37 -2.15 9.11
C SER A 70 -4.28 -2.44 10.15
N PHE A 71 -3.40 -3.40 9.86
CA PHE A 71 -2.24 -3.68 10.71
C PHE A 71 -1.33 -2.45 10.84
N ILE A 72 -1.02 -1.77 9.73
CA ILE A 72 -0.15 -0.58 9.74
C ILE A 72 -0.79 0.55 10.56
N LEU A 73 -2.08 0.80 10.37
CA LEU A 73 -2.80 1.86 11.09
C LEU A 73 -2.92 1.58 12.59
N ALA A 74 -2.95 0.31 13.00
CA ALA A 74 -2.96 -0.08 14.41
C ALA A 74 -1.57 -0.08 15.05
N SER A 75 -0.52 -0.40 14.27
CA SER A 75 0.83 -0.69 14.80
C SER A 75 1.83 0.47 14.68
N PHE A 76 1.54 1.46 13.84
CA PHE A 76 2.42 2.60 13.62
C PHE A 76 1.73 3.92 13.99
N ASN A 77 2.39 4.69 14.86
CA ASN A 77 1.95 6.02 15.27
C ASN A 77 2.56 7.15 14.42
N TYR A 78 3.50 6.82 13.52
CA TYR A 78 4.15 7.78 12.64
C TYR A 78 3.22 8.21 11.51
N GLY A 79 3.20 9.51 11.19
CA GLY A 79 2.32 10.06 10.13
C GLY A 79 2.59 9.45 8.74
N PHE A 80 3.86 9.32 8.35
CA PHE A 80 4.22 8.86 7.00
C PHE A 80 3.74 7.43 6.67
N PRO A 81 4.04 6.38 7.49
CA PRO A 81 3.52 5.02 7.29
C PRO A 81 2.00 4.96 7.16
N ARG A 82 1.27 5.74 7.97
CA ARG A 82 -0.19 5.77 7.96
C ARG A 82 -0.73 6.39 6.68
N THR A 83 -0.21 7.56 6.28
CA THR A 83 -0.61 8.22 5.03
C THR A 83 -0.32 7.35 3.82
N ALA A 84 0.85 6.72 3.77
CA ALA A 84 1.20 5.80 2.69
C ALA A 84 0.28 4.56 2.66
N ALA A 85 -0.13 4.04 3.82
CA ALA A 85 -1.09 2.93 3.90
C ALA A 85 -2.48 3.33 3.38
N TYR A 86 -2.99 4.52 3.73
CA TYR A 86 -4.24 5.03 3.17
C TYR A 86 -4.15 5.22 1.65
N PHE A 87 -3.03 5.77 1.16
CA PHE A 87 -2.80 5.90 -0.28
C PHE A 87 -2.85 4.54 -0.99
N ASN A 88 -2.16 3.52 -0.46
CA ASN A 88 -2.17 2.17 -1.03
C ASN A 88 -3.58 1.55 -1.01
N ALA A 89 -4.34 1.74 0.07
CA ALA A 89 -5.73 1.29 0.17
C ALA A 89 -6.63 1.95 -0.89
N GLY A 90 -6.58 3.28 -1.01
CA GLY A 90 -7.40 4.02 -1.97
C GLY A 90 -7.02 3.70 -3.41
N HIS A 91 -5.72 3.75 -3.72
CA HIS A 91 -5.17 3.43 -5.04
C HIS A 91 -5.59 2.02 -5.50
N SER A 92 -5.39 1.01 -4.66
CA SER A 92 -5.79 -0.37 -5.00
C SER A 92 -7.30 -0.51 -5.21
N ALA A 93 -8.12 0.10 -4.34
CA ALA A 93 -9.57 0.05 -4.44
C ALA A 93 -10.09 0.69 -5.74
N ILE A 94 -9.51 1.82 -6.16
CA ILE A 94 -9.86 2.49 -7.42
C ILE A 94 -9.58 1.57 -8.61
N PHE A 95 -8.34 1.05 -8.71
CA PHE A 95 -7.97 0.17 -9.83
C PHE A 95 -8.70 -1.17 -9.81
N PHE A 96 -9.05 -1.69 -8.63
CA PHE A 96 -9.92 -2.85 -8.51
C PHE A 96 -11.34 -2.56 -9.02
N GLY A 97 -11.89 -1.38 -8.72
CA GLY A 97 -13.16 -0.94 -9.26
C GLY A 97 -13.16 -0.83 -10.79
N ILE A 98 -12.11 -0.22 -11.36
CA ILE A 98 -11.91 -0.14 -12.81
C ILE A 98 -11.83 -1.54 -13.42
N LEU A 99 -11.00 -2.42 -12.87
CA LEU A 99 -10.88 -3.81 -13.34
C LEU A 99 -12.21 -4.54 -13.30
N THR A 100 -12.98 -4.39 -12.23
CA THR A 100 -14.24 -5.11 -12.05
C THR A 100 -15.29 -4.64 -13.05
N LEU A 101 -15.48 -3.32 -13.17
CA LEU A 101 -16.48 -2.74 -14.07
C LEU A 101 -16.11 -2.95 -15.54
N ASN A 102 -14.85 -2.73 -15.91
CA ASN A 102 -14.40 -2.98 -17.28
C ASN A 102 -14.36 -4.47 -17.60
N GLY A 103 -13.84 -5.31 -16.70
CA GLY A 103 -13.79 -6.75 -16.91
C GLY A 103 -15.18 -7.36 -17.09
N TYR A 104 -16.15 -6.92 -16.28
CA TYR A 104 -17.55 -7.32 -16.44
C TYR A 104 -18.13 -6.88 -17.80
N THR A 105 -17.98 -5.60 -18.15
CA THR A 105 -18.55 -5.06 -19.40
C THR A 105 -17.87 -5.60 -20.65
N ILE A 106 -16.57 -5.89 -20.62
CA ILE A 106 -15.87 -6.58 -21.71
C ILE A 106 -16.44 -7.98 -21.91
N VAL A 107 -16.71 -8.72 -20.84
CA VAL A 107 -17.29 -10.07 -20.94
C VAL A 107 -18.72 -10.04 -21.50
N GLN A 108 -19.52 -9.03 -21.13
CA GLN A 108 -20.93 -8.95 -21.54
C GLN A 108 -21.13 -8.30 -22.92
N TYR A 109 -20.37 -7.25 -23.22
CA TYR A 109 -20.60 -6.35 -24.35
C TYR A 109 -19.40 -6.21 -25.29
N GLY A 110 -18.26 -6.82 -24.96
CA GLY A 110 -17.03 -6.73 -25.75
C GLY A 110 -16.30 -5.38 -25.64
N VAL A 111 -16.78 -4.46 -24.81
CA VAL A 111 -16.22 -3.11 -24.65
C VAL A 111 -16.07 -2.73 -23.17
N PRO A 112 -14.98 -2.03 -22.79
CA PRO A 112 -14.82 -1.48 -21.45
C PRO A 112 -15.79 -0.31 -21.19
N LEU A 113 -16.17 -0.13 -19.93
CA LEU A 113 -17.07 0.96 -19.49
C LEU A 113 -16.32 2.25 -19.16
N ILE A 114 -15.24 2.13 -18.40
CA ILE A 114 -14.44 3.24 -17.87
C ILE A 114 -13.26 3.45 -18.80
N LEU A 115 -13.17 4.68 -19.34
CA LEU A 115 -12.10 5.15 -20.22
C LEU A 115 -11.81 4.18 -21.38
N PRO A 116 -12.82 3.86 -22.21
CA PRO A 116 -12.68 2.89 -23.30
C PRO A 116 -11.63 3.25 -24.34
N GLU A 117 -11.30 4.53 -24.47
CA GLU A 117 -10.23 5.05 -25.33
C GLU A 117 -8.83 4.56 -24.91
N ILE A 118 -8.66 4.05 -23.68
CA ILE A 118 -7.39 3.52 -23.18
C ILE A 118 -7.42 1.98 -23.26
N GLY A 119 -7.10 1.42 -24.44
CA GLY A 119 -7.21 -0.01 -24.74
C GLY A 119 -6.44 -0.98 -23.83
N GLY A 120 -5.53 -0.49 -22.99
CA GLY A 120 -4.76 -1.30 -22.02
C GLY A 120 -5.15 -1.10 -20.55
N LEU A 121 -6.05 -0.17 -20.22
CA LEU A 121 -6.30 0.26 -18.84
C LEU A 121 -6.72 -0.91 -17.94
N THR A 122 -7.69 -1.72 -18.39
CA THR A 122 -8.17 -2.88 -17.63
C THR A 122 -7.06 -3.89 -17.38
N LEU A 123 -6.19 -4.11 -18.36
CA LEU A 123 -5.09 -5.06 -18.26
C LEU A 123 -3.98 -4.59 -17.34
N VAL A 124 -3.78 -3.29 -17.13
CA VAL A 124 -2.75 -2.77 -16.21
C VAL A 124 -3.24 -2.63 -14.77
N CYS A 125 -4.57 -2.67 -14.52
CA CYS A 125 -5.13 -2.57 -13.17
C CYS A 125 -4.53 -3.58 -12.16
N PRO A 126 -4.31 -4.88 -12.50
CA PRO A 126 -3.63 -5.80 -11.61
C PRO A 126 -2.26 -5.32 -11.15
N LEU A 127 -1.46 -4.69 -12.03
CA LEU A 127 -0.15 -4.15 -11.66
C LEU A 127 -0.29 -3.07 -10.59
N PHE A 128 -1.24 -2.15 -10.74
CA PHE A 128 -1.48 -1.08 -9.77
C PHE A 128 -1.95 -1.61 -8.42
N ILE A 129 -2.78 -2.66 -8.41
CA ILE A 129 -3.20 -3.35 -7.18
C ILE A 129 -1.99 -4.03 -6.51
N MET A 130 -1.17 -4.75 -7.28
CA MET A 130 0.03 -5.43 -6.78
C MET A 130 1.10 -4.44 -6.27
N MET A 131 1.22 -3.27 -6.89
CA MET A 131 2.09 -2.19 -6.42
C MET A 131 1.64 -1.63 -5.06
N ALA A 132 0.33 -1.53 -4.81
CA ALA A 132 -0.17 -1.14 -3.50
C ALA A 132 0.14 -2.20 -2.42
N LEU A 133 0.01 -3.49 -2.75
CA LEU A 133 0.41 -4.58 -1.85
C LEU A 133 1.91 -4.53 -1.52
N LEU A 134 2.74 -4.29 -2.54
CA LEU A 134 4.18 -4.06 -2.35
C LEU A 134 4.43 -2.87 -1.44
N GLY A 135 3.73 -1.75 -1.65
CA GLY A 135 3.81 -0.55 -0.82
C GLY A 135 3.54 -0.85 0.66
N CYS A 136 2.46 -1.57 0.96
CA CYS A 136 2.13 -1.97 2.34
C CYS A 136 3.23 -2.86 2.96
N ARG A 137 3.74 -3.84 2.22
CA ARG A 137 4.81 -4.73 2.70
C ARG A 137 6.13 -3.98 2.94
N ASN A 138 6.45 -3.01 2.08
CA ASN A 138 7.63 -2.17 2.23
C ASN A 138 7.52 -1.34 3.51
N ILE A 139 6.37 -0.71 3.78
CA ILE A 139 6.12 0.01 5.04
C ILE A 139 6.36 -0.92 6.24
N ARG A 140 5.72 -2.09 6.25
CA ARG A 140 5.87 -3.03 7.37
C ARG A 140 7.30 -3.51 7.58
N SER A 141 8.07 -3.62 6.51
CA SER A 141 9.46 -4.08 6.57
C SER A 141 10.44 -2.97 6.95
N MET A 142 10.14 -1.72 6.61
CA MET A 142 10.99 -0.56 6.88
C MET A 142 10.82 -0.01 8.29
N TYR A 143 9.63 -0.08 8.86
CA TYR A 143 9.33 0.58 10.14
C TYR A 143 9.22 -0.43 11.29
N VAL A 144 9.72 -0.06 12.46
CA VAL A 144 9.50 -0.82 13.71
C VAL A 144 8.11 -0.47 14.26
N PRO A 145 7.24 -1.46 14.56
CA PRO A 145 5.98 -1.21 15.25
C PRO A 145 6.23 -0.55 16.60
N VAL A 146 5.43 0.46 16.96
CA VAL A 146 5.46 1.00 18.32
C VAL A 146 4.54 0.09 19.15
N PRO A 147 5.03 -0.54 20.24
CA PRO A 147 4.16 -1.30 21.12
C PRO A 147 3.01 -0.40 21.59
N PRO A 148 1.77 -0.92 21.72
CA PRO A 148 0.73 -0.16 22.39
C PRO A 148 1.26 0.20 23.79
N SER A 149 1.27 1.49 24.11
CA SER A 149 1.53 1.96 25.48
C SER A 149 0.58 1.19 26.39
N GLN A 150 1.11 0.30 27.22
CA GLN A 150 0.31 -0.38 28.23
C GLN A 150 -0.36 0.71 29.08
N PRO A 151 -1.68 0.62 29.29
CA PRO A 151 -2.41 1.58 30.11
C PRO A 151 -1.88 1.62 31.55
#